data_AF-A0AAN9JBM1-F1
#
_entry.id   AF-A0AAN9JBM1-F1
#
_cell.length_a   1.000
_cell.length_b   1.000
_cell.length_c   1.000
_cell.angle_alpha   90.00
_cell.angle_beta   90.00
_cell.angle_gamma   90.00
#
_symmetry.space_group_name_H-M   'P 1'
#
loop_
_entity.id
_entity.type
_entity.pdbx_description
1 polymer ?
#
loop_
_entity_poly.entity_id
_entity_poly.type
_entity_poly.pdbx_seq_one_letter_code
_entity_poly.pdbx_strand_id
1 'polypeptide(L)'
;MIQPQTYLNVADNSGARKLMCIRILGASNRRYAYIGDIVVAVIKEAVPNTTLERSEVIRAVIVRTCKELKRSNGIIIQYDDNAAVVIDKEGNPKGTRIFCAIARELRQLNFTKIVSLAPEDTIADIITYIRNADMNRKGMVQIPFTNITENTVKILLREGFVENVRKHRESDKYYLVLTLRYRRNRKGSYKTFLNLKRISTPGLRIYSNYQQIPRILGGMGIVILSTSRGIMTDREARLEKIGGEVLCYVW
;
A
#
# COMPACT_ATOMS: atom_id res chain seq x y z
N MET A 1 6.31 3.33 14.25
CA MET A 1 7.07 4.26 15.08
C MET A 1 8.51 3.92 14.81
N ILE A 2 9.31 4.92 14.49
CA ILE A 2 10.70 4.75 14.11
C ILE A 2 11.54 5.30 15.25
N GLN A 3 12.49 4.52 15.73
CA GLN A 3 13.45 4.93 16.76
C GLN A 3 14.88 4.75 16.23
N PRO A 4 15.90 5.28 16.90
CA PRO A 4 17.29 4.91 16.60
C PRO A 4 17.46 3.39 16.51
N GLN A 5 18.32 2.93 15.61
CA GLN A 5 18.56 1.53 15.23
C GLN A 5 17.41 0.84 14.47
N THR A 6 16.29 1.53 14.19
CA THR A 6 15.24 0.98 13.32
C THR A 6 15.72 0.95 11.86
N TYR A 7 15.56 -0.19 11.21
CA TYR A 7 15.81 -0.33 9.78
C TYR A 7 14.62 0.16 8.95
N LEU A 8 14.92 0.85 7.86
CA LEU A 8 13.95 1.41 6.93
C LEU A 8 14.30 0.96 5.50
N ASN A 9 13.30 0.55 4.74
CA ASN A 9 13.44 0.38 3.30
C ASN A 9 13.53 1.75 2.63
N VAL A 10 14.29 1.84 1.53
CA VAL A 10 14.29 3.04 0.69
C VAL A 10 13.18 2.93 -0.34
N ALA A 11 12.33 3.95 -0.40
CA ALA A 11 11.13 3.97 -1.25
C ALA A 11 11.37 4.65 -2.62
N ASP A 12 12.58 5.14 -2.89
CA ASP A 12 12.94 5.88 -4.10
C ASP A 12 14.10 5.22 -4.85
N ASN A 13 14.42 5.76 -6.03
CA ASN A 13 15.54 5.34 -6.87
C ASN A 13 16.84 6.10 -6.58
N SER A 14 17.07 6.61 -5.37
CA SER A 14 18.29 7.38 -5.03
C SER A 14 19.59 6.57 -5.06
N GLY A 15 19.51 5.23 -5.11
CA GLY A 15 20.64 4.31 -5.06
C GLY A 15 20.81 3.62 -3.70
N ALA A 16 20.22 4.15 -2.63
CA ALA A 16 20.15 3.44 -1.35
C ALA A 16 19.04 2.37 -1.38
N ARG A 17 19.22 1.26 -0.65
CA ARG A 17 18.21 0.18 -0.53
C ARG A 17 17.70 0.01 0.90
N LYS A 18 18.60 0.07 1.88
CA LYS A 18 18.26 0.00 3.30
C LYS A 18 18.98 1.07 4.09
N LEU A 19 18.26 1.65 5.05
CA LEU A 19 18.76 2.65 5.98
C LEU A 19 18.62 2.14 7.41
N MET A 20 19.50 2.58 8.30
CA MET A 20 19.31 2.47 9.74
C MET A 20 19.19 3.86 10.32
N CYS A 21 18.06 4.16 10.95
CA CYS A 21 17.86 5.41 11.68
C CYS A 21 18.91 5.52 12.80
N ILE A 22 19.61 6.65 12.90
CA ILE A 22 20.54 6.91 14.00
C ILE A 22 20.08 8.08 14.87
N ARG A 23 19.32 9.03 14.30
CA ARG A 23 18.83 10.21 15.02
C ARG A 23 17.56 10.75 14.38
N ILE A 24 16.66 11.29 15.21
CA ILE A 24 15.46 11.99 14.78
C ILE A 24 15.76 13.50 14.77
N LEU A 25 15.48 14.19 13.66
CA LEU A 25 15.71 15.64 13.56
C LEU A 25 14.50 16.44 14.04
N GLY A 26 14.75 17.68 14.50
CA GLY A 26 13.69 18.62 14.90
C GLY A 26 13.05 18.32 16.26
N ALA A 27 13.63 17.42 17.05
CA ALA A 27 13.08 17.05 18.34
C ALA A 27 14.17 16.97 19.41
N SER A 28 14.18 17.91 20.36
CA SER A 28 15.09 17.90 21.50
C SER A 28 14.82 16.74 22.48
N ASN A 29 13.65 16.09 22.43
CA ASN A 29 13.28 14.99 23.34
C ASN A 29 12.31 13.91 22.77
N ARG A 30 12.07 13.83 21.45
CA ARG A 30 11.18 12.79 20.91
C ARG A 30 11.92 11.46 20.79
N ARG A 31 11.42 10.43 21.49
CA ARG A 31 11.91 9.04 21.40
C ARG A 31 11.58 8.36 20.09
N TYR A 32 10.52 8.82 19.42
CA TYR A 32 9.97 8.18 18.23
C TYR A 32 9.65 9.19 17.13
N ALA A 33 9.89 8.77 15.90
CA ALA A 33 9.53 9.46 14.67
C ALA A 33 8.35 8.76 13.97
N TYR A 34 7.59 9.55 13.25
CA TYR A 34 6.36 9.22 12.55
C TYR A 34 6.44 9.63 11.08
N ILE A 35 5.38 9.36 10.33
CA ILE A 35 5.27 9.77 8.92
C ILE A 35 5.50 11.28 8.80
N GLY A 36 6.40 11.67 7.89
CA GLY A 36 6.80 13.05 7.63
C GLY A 36 7.90 13.60 8.56
N ASP A 37 8.27 12.90 9.63
CA ASP A 37 9.45 13.28 10.39
C ASP A 37 10.72 12.97 9.58
N ILE A 38 11.72 13.85 9.70
CA ILE A 38 13.04 13.67 9.08
C ILE A 38 13.97 12.98 10.07
N VAL A 39 14.67 11.96 9.60
CA VAL A 39 15.70 11.23 10.35
C VAL A 39 17.06 11.38 9.70
N VAL A 40 18.10 11.33 10.52
CA VAL A 40 19.45 11.03 10.06
C VAL A 40 19.61 9.52 10.09
N ALA A 41 20.09 8.94 9.00
CA ALA A 41 20.25 7.51 8.86
C ALA A 41 21.57 7.15 8.18
N VAL A 42 22.08 5.96 8.49
CA VAL A 42 23.24 5.38 7.82
C VAL A 42 22.76 4.43 6.74
N ILE A 43 23.33 4.52 5.54
CA ILE A 43 23.05 3.59 4.45
C ILE A 43 23.64 2.22 4.80
N LYS A 44 22.80 1.19 4.88
CA LYS A 44 23.21 -0.19 5.19
C LYS A 44 23.40 -1.03 3.94
N GLU A 45 22.61 -0.76 2.91
CA GLU A 45 22.69 -1.40 1.60
C GLU A 45 22.50 -0.32 0.53
N ALA A 46 23.36 -0.32 -0.49
CA ALA A 46 23.32 0.57 -1.64
C ALA A 46 23.46 -0.24 -2.94
N VAL A 47 22.97 0.31 -4.04
CA VAL A 47 23.17 -0.21 -5.39
C VAL A 47 24.60 0.14 -5.82
N PRO A 48 25.36 -0.81 -6.41
CA PRO A 48 26.69 -0.52 -6.95
C PRO A 48 26.67 0.60 -8.00
N ASN A 49 27.78 1.33 -8.13
CA ASN A 49 27.97 2.39 -9.14
C ASN A 49 26.93 3.53 -9.07
N THR A 50 26.37 3.80 -7.88
CA THR A 50 25.53 4.98 -7.63
C THR A 50 26.30 6.03 -6.84
N THR A 51 25.76 7.25 -6.77
CA THR A 51 26.37 8.36 -6.01
C THR A 51 26.28 8.19 -4.50
N LEU A 52 25.43 7.27 -4.02
CA LEU A 52 25.25 6.97 -2.60
C LEU A 52 25.99 5.68 -2.25
N GLU A 53 26.78 5.74 -1.18
CA GLU A 53 27.63 4.61 -0.76
C GLU A 53 27.16 3.99 0.56
N ARG A 54 27.52 2.72 0.76
CA ARG A 54 27.29 2.05 2.05
C ARG A 54 28.05 2.78 3.15
N SER A 55 27.44 2.86 4.32
CA SER A 55 27.94 3.57 5.51
C SER A 55 27.89 5.11 5.44
N GLU A 56 27.48 5.70 4.31
CA GLU A 56 27.23 7.14 4.23
C GLU A 56 26.08 7.55 5.18
N VAL A 57 26.23 8.73 5.79
CA VAL A 57 25.24 9.33 6.68
C VAL A 57 24.38 10.32 5.87
N ILE A 58 23.08 10.03 5.76
CA ILE A 58 22.14 10.80 4.95
C ILE A 58 20.93 11.27 5.76
N ARG A 59 20.16 12.19 5.19
CA ARG A 59 18.83 12.57 5.69
C ARG A 59 17.76 11.81 4.90
N ALA A 60 16.73 11.38 5.60
CA ALA A 60 15.58 10.74 4.96
C ALA A 60 14.28 11.15 5.66
N VAL A 61 13.20 11.29 4.89
CA VAL A 61 11.85 11.51 5.42
C VAL A 61 11.11 10.18 5.49
N ILE A 62 10.43 9.92 6.61
CA ILE A 62 9.64 8.71 6.79
C ILE A 62 8.34 8.83 5.97
N VAL A 63 8.11 7.87 5.06
CA VAL A 63 6.94 7.89 4.17
C VAL A 63 5.93 6.76 4.42
N ARG A 64 6.37 5.69 5.09
CA ARG A 64 5.52 4.57 5.54
C ARG A 64 5.99 4.04 6.88
N THR A 65 5.07 3.55 7.70
CA THR A 65 5.42 2.82 8.93
C THR A 65 4.49 1.65 9.20
N CYS A 66 5.04 0.61 9.83
CA CYS A 66 4.30 -0.54 10.36
C CYS A 66 3.48 -0.19 11.61
N LYS A 67 3.63 1.01 12.19
CA LYS A 67 2.76 1.46 13.28
C LYS A 67 1.54 2.16 12.68
N GLU A 68 0.40 1.86 13.26
CA GLU A 68 -0.86 2.54 12.98
C GLU A 68 -0.73 4.07 13.04
N LEU A 69 -1.22 4.71 11.98
CA LEU A 69 -1.49 6.15 11.91
C LEU A 69 -3.01 6.33 11.89
N LYS A 70 -3.54 7.14 12.81
CA LYS A 70 -4.97 7.46 12.85
C LYS A 70 -5.20 8.79 12.13
N ARG A 71 -6.04 8.78 11.09
CA ARG A 71 -6.53 9.97 10.38
C ARG A 71 -7.62 10.67 11.19
N SER A 72 -7.84 11.96 10.90
CA SER A 72 -8.91 12.77 11.50
C SER A 72 -10.31 12.20 11.26
N ASN A 73 -10.54 11.56 10.11
CA ASN A 73 -11.79 10.85 9.80
C ASN A 73 -11.90 9.46 10.48
N GLY A 74 -11.02 9.17 11.44
CA GLY A 74 -11.00 7.91 12.18
C GLY A 74 -10.44 6.71 11.41
N ILE A 75 -10.07 6.84 10.13
CA ILE A 75 -9.41 5.76 9.38
C ILE A 75 -8.03 5.51 9.98
N ILE A 76 -7.70 4.25 10.22
CA ILE A 76 -6.38 3.84 10.67
C ILE A 76 -5.62 3.30 9.46
N ILE A 77 -4.36 3.68 9.30
CA ILE A 77 -3.48 3.16 8.27
C ILE A 77 -2.31 2.45 8.92
N GLN A 78 -2.07 1.23 8.49
CA GLN A 78 -0.86 0.49 8.78
C GLN A 78 -0.26 -0.01 7.46
N TYR A 79 1.04 0.19 7.28
CA TYR A 79 1.78 -0.32 6.14
C TYR A 79 2.49 -1.63 6.49
N ASP A 80 2.83 -2.40 5.46
CA ASP A 80 3.54 -3.68 5.62
C ASP A 80 5.01 -3.46 6.01
N ASP A 81 5.59 -2.30 5.68
CA ASP A 81 6.98 -1.96 5.94
C ASP A 81 7.16 -0.55 6.53
N ASN A 82 8.33 -0.34 7.14
CA ASN A 82 8.84 0.99 7.45
C ASN A 82 9.70 1.46 6.27
N ALA A 83 9.36 2.60 5.67
CA ALA A 83 10.07 3.09 4.50
C ALA A 83 10.30 4.60 4.56
N ALA A 84 11.38 5.04 3.92
CA ALA A 84 11.80 6.42 3.85
C ALA A 84 12.28 6.82 2.45
N VAL A 85 12.26 8.12 2.17
CA VAL A 85 12.77 8.74 0.94
C VAL A 85 14.01 9.56 1.30
N VAL A 86 15.08 9.42 0.53
CA VAL A 86 16.34 10.12 0.77
C VAL A 86 16.19 11.58 0.32
N ILE A 87 16.63 12.50 1.15
CA ILE A 87 16.50 13.95 0.90
C ILE A 87 17.83 14.68 1.06
N ASP A 88 17.93 15.85 0.44
CA ASP A 88 19.03 16.80 0.62
C ASP A 88 18.88 17.61 1.94
N LYS A 89 19.69 18.65 2.12
CA LYS A 89 19.65 19.48 3.34
C LYS A 89 18.44 20.40 3.35
N GLU A 90 17.98 20.79 2.17
CA GLU A 90 16.86 21.67 1.86
C GLU A 90 15.50 20.94 1.92
N GLY A 91 15.52 19.60 2.00
CA GLY A 91 14.33 18.75 2.11
C GLY A 91 13.79 18.23 0.77
N ASN A 92 14.50 18.43 -0.34
CA ASN A 92 14.11 17.88 -1.64
C ASN A 92 14.53 16.41 -1.77
N PRO A 93 13.74 15.58 -2.48
CA PRO A 93 14.12 14.19 -2.75
C PRO A 93 15.39 14.12 -3.61
N LYS A 94 16.32 13.25 -3.25
CA LYS A 94 17.49 12.93 -4.09
C LYS A 94 17.12 11.99 -5.25
N GLY A 95 16.14 11.12 -5.04
CA GLY A 95 15.59 10.26 -6.09
C GLY A 95 14.66 11.02 -7.03
N THR A 96 14.60 10.58 -8.29
CA THR A 96 13.70 11.12 -9.32
C THR A 96 12.39 10.36 -9.44
N ARG A 97 12.23 9.24 -8.72
CA ARG A 97 11.01 8.42 -8.73
C ARG A 97 10.83 7.69 -7.39
N ILE A 98 9.58 7.50 -6.99
CA ILE A 98 9.19 6.67 -5.85
C ILE A 98 8.55 5.38 -6.37
N PHE A 99 8.85 4.25 -5.74
CA PHE A 99 8.45 2.93 -6.24
C PHE A 99 7.03 2.50 -5.85
N CYS A 100 6.57 2.90 -4.67
CA CYS A 100 5.35 2.39 -4.06
C CYS A 100 4.50 3.50 -3.46
N ALA A 101 3.24 3.19 -3.16
CA ALA A 101 2.32 4.10 -2.48
C ALA A 101 2.94 4.63 -1.16
N ILE A 102 2.70 5.90 -0.88
CA ILE A 102 3.17 6.60 0.32
C ILE A 102 1.99 7.23 1.06
N ALA A 103 2.23 7.62 2.31
CA ALA A 103 1.24 8.29 3.12
C ALA A 103 0.81 9.63 2.51
N ARG A 104 -0.51 9.83 2.35
CA ARG A 104 -1.09 11.06 1.77
C ARG A 104 -0.87 12.27 2.66
N GLU A 105 -0.63 12.04 3.95
CA GLU A 105 -0.35 13.00 4.99
C GLU A 105 0.92 13.83 4.70
N LEU A 106 1.85 13.28 3.90
CA LEU A 106 3.04 13.99 3.44
C LEU A 106 2.70 15.28 2.68
N ARG A 107 1.54 15.37 2.02
CA ARG A 107 1.09 16.59 1.34
C ARG A 107 0.82 17.74 2.32
N GLN A 108 0.33 17.43 3.52
CA GLN A 108 0.07 18.43 4.56
C GLN A 108 1.35 18.85 5.30
N LEU A 109 2.42 18.07 5.15
CA LEU A 109 3.71 18.25 5.82
C LEU A 109 4.76 18.87 4.87
N ASN A 110 4.33 19.61 3.85
CA ASN A 110 5.19 20.29 2.87
C ASN A 110 6.08 19.39 1.98
N PHE A 111 5.80 18.08 1.91
CA PHE A 111 6.52 17.15 1.03
C PHE A 111 5.83 16.97 -0.33
N THR A 112 5.31 18.05 -0.92
CA THR A 112 4.54 18.00 -2.18
C THR A 112 5.33 17.40 -3.34
N LYS A 113 6.64 17.72 -3.45
CA LYS A 113 7.52 17.15 -4.47
C LYS A 113 7.61 15.62 -4.36
N ILE A 114 7.70 15.09 -3.15
CA ILE A 114 7.74 13.64 -2.90
C ILE A 114 6.41 13.03 -3.30
N VAL A 115 5.29 13.65 -2.93
CA VAL A 115 3.96 13.19 -3.31
C VAL A 115 3.76 13.15 -4.83
N SER A 116 4.30 14.12 -5.57
CA SER A 116 4.21 14.13 -7.04
C SER A 116 5.08 13.08 -7.74
N LEU A 117 6.13 12.57 -7.09
CA LEU A 117 6.98 11.50 -7.64
C LEU A 117 6.44 10.10 -7.37
N ALA A 118 5.44 9.98 -6.49
CA ALA A 118 4.83 8.71 -6.14
C ALA A 118 3.77 8.29 -7.17
N PRO A 119 3.74 7.00 -7.55
CA PRO A 119 2.71 6.50 -8.44
C PRO A 119 1.38 6.43 -7.71
N GLU A 120 0.30 6.80 -8.40
CA GLU A 120 -1.05 6.46 -7.96
C GLU A 120 -1.30 4.96 -8.24
N ASP A 121 -1.64 4.20 -7.20
CA ASP A 121 -1.98 2.77 -7.32
C ASP A 121 -3.32 2.50 -6.64
N THR A 122 -4.39 2.64 -7.43
CA THR A 122 -5.76 2.42 -6.97
C THR A 122 -5.97 1.02 -6.37
N ILE A 123 -5.31 -0.02 -6.89
CA ILE A 123 -5.47 -1.39 -6.38
C ILE A 123 -4.77 -1.53 -5.02
N ALA A 124 -3.56 -0.98 -4.88
CA ALA A 124 -2.87 -0.96 -3.59
C ALA A 124 -3.66 -0.17 -2.53
N ASP A 125 -4.29 0.93 -2.92
CA ASP A 125 -5.17 1.70 -2.04
C ASP A 125 -6.37 0.86 -1.57
N ILE A 126 -7.09 0.19 -2.46
CA ILE A 126 -8.22 -0.71 -2.10
C ILE A 126 -7.76 -1.76 -1.08
N ILE A 127 -6.64 -2.44 -1.35
CA ILE A 127 -6.06 -3.46 -0.48
C ILE A 127 -5.76 -2.87 0.91
N THR A 128 -5.15 -1.70 0.94
CA THR A 128 -4.77 -1.01 2.18
C THR A 128 -6.01 -0.59 2.97
N TYR A 129 -7.05 -0.06 2.32
CA TYR A 129 -8.30 0.31 2.99
C TYR A 129 -8.98 -0.90 3.63
N ILE A 130 -9.15 -1.99 2.87
CA ILE A 130 -9.83 -3.20 3.34
C ILE A 130 -9.02 -3.86 4.46
N ARG A 131 -7.71 -4.06 4.27
CA ARG A 131 -6.84 -4.69 5.28
C ARG A 131 -6.87 -3.92 6.59
N ASN A 132 -6.76 -2.60 6.55
CA ASN A 132 -6.77 -1.79 7.75
C ASN A 132 -8.13 -1.81 8.46
N ALA A 133 -9.23 -1.78 7.72
CA ALA A 133 -10.56 -1.88 8.32
C ALA A 133 -10.78 -3.25 8.97
N ASP A 134 -10.36 -4.34 8.30
CA ASP A 134 -10.42 -5.68 8.86
C ASP A 134 -9.55 -5.78 10.12
N MET A 135 -8.27 -5.40 10.06
CA MET A 135 -7.34 -5.44 11.21
C MET A 135 -7.90 -4.73 12.44
N ASN A 136 -8.54 -3.56 12.25
CA ASN A 136 -9.13 -2.76 13.32
C ASN A 136 -10.56 -3.18 13.71
N ARG A 137 -11.07 -4.30 13.19
CA ARG A 137 -12.42 -4.83 13.45
C ARG A 137 -13.52 -3.82 13.14
N LYS A 138 -13.31 -2.95 12.15
CA LYS A 138 -14.33 -2.02 11.69
C LYS A 138 -15.32 -2.75 10.78
N GLY A 139 -16.60 -2.71 11.14
CA GLY A 139 -17.69 -3.24 10.32
C GLY A 139 -17.70 -2.74 8.87
N MET A 140 -17.24 -1.49 8.68
CA MET A 140 -17.34 -0.78 7.41
C MET A 140 -16.07 -0.01 7.05
N VAL A 141 -15.85 0.20 5.75
CA VAL A 141 -14.77 1.03 5.20
C VAL A 141 -15.26 1.87 4.03
N GLN A 142 -14.79 3.12 3.96
CA GLN A 142 -15.09 4.05 2.88
C GLN A 142 -13.89 4.18 1.94
N ILE A 143 -14.11 3.97 0.65
CA ILE A 143 -13.09 4.02 -0.42
C ILE A 143 -13.54 5.04 -1.48
N PRO A 144 -12.65 5.89 -2.02
CA PRO A 144 -12.99 6.77 -3.14
C PRO A 144 -13.53 6.02 -4.37
N PHE A 145 -14.55 6.58 -5.02
CA PHE A 145 -15.15 5.99 -6.22
C PHE A 145 -14.30 6.28 -7.47
N THR A 146 -14.07 5.23 -8.26
CA THR A 146 -13.51 5.22 -9.61
C THR A 146 -14.07 3.99 -10.34
N ASN A 147 -13.96 3.92 -11.67
CA ASN A 147 -14.39 2.73 -12.41
C ASN A 147 -13.62 1.47 -11.98
N ILE A 148 -12.31 1.61 -11.70
CA ILE A 148 -11.46 0.51 -11.24
C ILE A 148 -11.88 0.05 -9.84
N THR A 149 -12.11 0.97 -8.90
CA THR A 149 -12.56 0.61 -7.55
C THR A 149 -13.92 -0.04 -7.58
N GLU A 150 -14.86 0.47 -8.36
CA GLU A 150 -16.19 -0.11 -8.51
C GLU A 150 -16.13 -1.54 -9.06
N ASN A 151 -15.45 -1.77 -10.18
CA ASN A 151 -15.36 -3.10 -10.79
C ASN A 151 -14.66 -4.11 -9.88
N THR A 152 -13.57 -3.70 -9.22
CA THR A 152 -12.85 -4.57 -8.27
C THR A 152 -13.73 -4.92 -7.07
N VAL A 153 -14.41 -3.93 -6.48
CA VAL A 153 -15.28 -4.14 -5.32
C VAL A 153 -16.52 -4.97 -5.67
N LYS A 154 -17.07 -4.84 -6.88
CA LYS A 154 -18.14 -5.72 -7.37
C LYS A 154 -17.70 -7.18 -7.43
N ILE A 155 -16.48 -7.46 -7.89
CA ILE A 155 -15.92 -8.82 -7.85
C ILE A 155 -15.82 -9.31 -6.40
N LEU A 156 -15.26 -8.50 -5.50
CA LEU A 156 -15.15 -8.88 -4.08
C LEU A 156 -16.51 -9.17 -3.42
N LEU A 157 -17.55 -8.43 -3.80
CA LEU A 157 -18.93 -8.66 -3.36
C LEU A 157 -19.49 -9.97 -3.93
N ARG A 158 -19.37 -10.19 -5.25
CA ARG A 158 -19.89 -11.39 -5.94
C ARG A 158 -19.23 -12.67 -5.44
N GLU A 159 -17.93 -12.63 -5.17
CA GLU A 159 -17.17 -13.76 -4.63
C GLU A 159 -17.36 -13.93 -3.10
N GLY A 160 -18.13 -13.05 -2.45
CA GLY A 160 -18.52 -13.16 -1.05
C GLY A 160 -17.45 -12.79 -0.03
N PHE A 161 -16.39 -12.09 -0.47
CA PHE A 161 -15.34 -11.52 0.39
C PHE A 161 -15.80 -10.24 1.11
N VAL A 162 -16.71 -9.49 0.49
CA VAL A 162 -17.38 -8.31 1.05
C VAL A 162 -18.87 -8.63 1.21
N GLU A 163 -19.49 -8.18 2.30
CA GLU A 163 -20.89 -8.48 2.61
C GLU A 163 -21.86 -7.55 1.87
N ASN A 164 -21.54 -6.26 1.81
CA ASN A 164 -22.38 -5.26 1.16
C ASN A 164 -21.54 -4.09 0.65
N VAL A 165 -22.04 -3.39 -0.38
CA VAL A 165 -21.42 -2.20 -0.96
C VAL A 165 -22.50 -1.17 -1.24
N ARG A 166 -22.29 0.06 -0.77
CA ARG A 166 -23.19 1.19 -1.03
C ARG A 166 -22.41 2.35 -1.64
N LYS A 167 -22.98 3.01 -2.64
CA LYS A 167 -22.44 4.27 -3.16
C LYS A 167 -22.95 5.43 -2.29
N HIS A 168 -22.03 6.26 -1.83
CA HIS A 168 -22.31 7.44 -1.01
C HIS A 168 -21.73 8.69 -1.68
N ARG A 169 -22.41 9.83 -1.56
CA ARG A 169 -21.92 11.12 -2.06
C ARG A 169 -21.75 12.06 -0.87
N GLU A 170 -20.56 12.64 -0.76
CA GLU A 170 -20.18 13.56 0.31
C GLU A 170 -19.33 14.69 -0.29
N SER A 171 -19.72 15.96 -0.07
CA SER A 171 -19.02 17.15 -0.57
C SER A 171 -18.61 17.04 -2.05
N ASP A 172 -19.58 16.66 -2.89
CA ASP A 172 -19.44 16.46 -4.34
C ASP A 172 -18.50 15.31 -4.78
N LYS A 173 -18.01 14.51 -3.84
CA LYS A 173 -17.19 13.32 -4.12
C LYS A 173 -17.99 12.05 -3.89
N TYR A 174 -17.78 11.08 -4.76
CA TYR A 174 -18.39 9.76 -4.63
C TYR A 174 -17.45 8.80 -3.89
N TYR A 175 -18.05 7.97 -3.05
CA TYR A 175 -17.37 6.94 -2.27
C TYR A 175 -18.14 5.62 -2.35
N LEU A 176 -17.43 4.52 -2.18
CA LEU A 176 -17.97 3.19 -1.94
C LEU A 176 -17.80 2.88 -0.46
N VAL A 177 -18.92 2.62 0.22
CA VAL A 177 -18.97 2.16 1.62
C VAL A 177 -19.14 0.65 1.59
N LEU A 178 -18.10 -0.07 1.98
CA LEU A 178 -18.06 -1.53 2.00
C LEU A 178 -18.34 -2.02 3.43
N THR A 179 -19.22 -3.00 3.58
CA THR A 179 -19.40 -3.77 4.81
C THR A 179 -18.55 -5.03 4.73
N LEU A 180 -17.59 -5.16 5.65
CA LEU A 180 -16.70 -6.32 5.69
C LEU A 180 -17.37 -7.49 6.40
N ARG A 181 -17.18 -8.70 5.88
CA ARG A 181 -17.79 -9.90 6.45
C ARG A 181 -17.07 -10.34 7.71
N TYR A 182 -17.77 -10.37 8.84
CA TYR A 182 -17.26 -10.91 10.11
C TYR A 182 -17.89 -12.27 10.41
N ARG A 183 -17.14 -13.37 10.26
CA ARG A 183 -17.60 -14.70 10.73
C ARG A 183 -17.26 -14.85 12.22
N ARG A 184 -18.28 -14.95 13.08
CA ARG A 184 -18.15 -15.40 14.48
C ARG A 184 -18.37 -16.92 14.53
N ASN A 185 -17.57 -17.63 15.34
CA ASN A 185 -17.78 -19.06 15.58
C ASN A 185 -18.02 -19.33 17.08
N ARG A 186 -18.83 -20.35 17.40
CA ARG A 186 -19.34 -20.65 18.77
C ARG A 186 -18.25 -21.07 19.79
N LYS A 187 -17.04 -21.43 19.35
CA LYS A 187 -15.91 -21.88 20.21
C LYS A 187 -14.79 -20.83 20.36
N GLY A 188 -15.06 -19.58 20.03
CA GLY A 188 -14.07 -18.52 19.92
C GLY A 188 -13.92 -18.04 18.49
N SER A 189 -13.68 -16.75 18.32
CA SER A 189 -13.53 -16.07 17.05
C SER A 189 -12.20 -16.44 16.37
N TYR A 190 -12.17 -17.52 15.60
CA TYR A 190 -11.17 -17.65 14.54
C TYR A 190 -11.51 -16.64 13.46
N LYS A 191 -10.66 -15.63 13.33
CA LYS A 191 -10.78 -14.62 12.30
C LYS A 191 -10.17 -15.18 11.02
N THR A 192 -11.00 -15.60 10.06
CA THR A 192 -10.54 -15.70 8.67
C THR A 192 -10.27 -14.28 8.18
N PHE A 193 -9.03 -13.82 8.35
CA PHE A 193 -8.59 -12.56 7.80
C PHE A 193 -8.70 -12.65 6.28
N LEU A 194 -9.31 -11.64 5.67
CA LEU A 194 -9.31 -11.51 4.22
C LEU A 194 -7.89 -11.12 3.79
N ASN A 195 -7.21 -12.01 3.07
CA ASN A 195 -5.87 -11.72 2.58
C ASN A 195 -5.99 -11.15 1.17
N LEU A 196 -5.51 -9.91 1.01
CA LEU A 196 -5.33 -9.32 -0.31
C LEU A 196 -3.85 -9.00 -0.52
N LYS A 197 -3.30 -9.47 -1.64
CA LYS A 197 -1.90 -9.25 -2.00
C LYS A 197 -1.80 -8.62 -3.39
N ARG A 198 -1.12 -7.48 -3.45
CA ARG A 198 -0.81 -6.79 -4.70
C ARG A 198 0.26 -7.57 -5.47
N ILE A 199 0.07 -7.71 -6.79
CA ILE A 199 1.01 -8.44 -7.67
C ILE A 199 1.68 -7.49 -8.68
N SER A 200 0.93 -6.97 -9.66
CA SER A 200 1.48 -6.10 -10.72
C SER A 200 1.63 -4.62 -10.34
N THR A 201 2.71 -4.15 -9.74
CA THR A 201 2.83 -2.74 -9.30
C THR A 201 3.16 -1.76 -10.44
N PRO A 202 2.97 -0.44 -10.29
CA PRO A 202 3.36 0.55 -11.30
C PRO A 202 4.84 0.53 -11.68
N GLY A 203 5.71 0.08 -10.78
CA GLY A 203 7.13 -0.11 -11.05
C GLY A 203 7.47 -1.45 -11.69
N LEU A 204 6.59 -2.46 -11.59
CA LEU A 204 6.80 -3.80 -12.11
C LEU A 204 5.47 -4.41 -12.54
N ARG A 205 5.19 -4.33 -13.85
CA ARG A 205 3.95 -4.86 -14.42
C ARG A 205 4.06 -6.36 -14.67
N ILE A 206 3.09 -7.12 -14.18
CA ILE A 206 3.05 -8.58 -14.27
C ILE A 206 1.86 -8.99 -15.14
N TYR A 207 2.14 -9.69 -16.23
CA TYR A 207 1.13 -10.20 -17.16
C TYR A 207 1.14 -11.73 -17.18
N SER A 208 -0.02 -12.33 -17.42
CA SER A 208 -0.16 -13.77 -17.60
C SER A 208 -1.08 -14.07 -18.77
N ASN A 209 -0.72 -15.09 -19.57
CA ASN A 209 -1.67 -15.70 -20.49
C ASN A 209 -2.72 -16.52 -19.70
N TYR A 210 -3.85 -16.86 -20.33
CA TYR A 210 -4.94 -17.57 -19.66
C TYR A 210 -4.55 -18.98 -19.15
N GLN A 211 -3.59 -19.64 -19.82
CA GLN A 211 -3.14 -20.98 -19.48
C GLN A 211 -2.26 -21.00 -18.23
N GLN A 212 -1.51 -19.93 -17.99
CA GLN A 212 -0.53 -19.77 -16.91
C GLN A 212 -1.10 -19.02 -15.71
N ILE A 213 -2.35 -18.56 -15.75
CA ILE A 213 -2.95 -17.86 -14.61
C ILE A 213 -2.93 -18.80 -13.40
N PRO A 214 -2.29 -18.42 -12.28
CA PRO A 214 -2.16 -19.29 -11.12
C PRO A 214 -3.52 -19.54 -10.46
N ARG A 215 -3.69 -20.73 -9.88
CA ARG A 215 -4.84 -21.04 -9.01
C ARG A 215 -4.43 -20.81 -7.56
N ILE A 216 -5.10 -19.88 -6.88
CA ILE A 216 -4.79 -19.54 -5.49
C ILE A 216 -5.44 -20.57 -4.56
N LEU A 217 -4.64 -21.20 -3.70
CA LEU A 217 -5.08 -22.22 -2.73
C LEU A 217 -5.98 -23.31 -3.35
N GLY A 218 -5.54 -23.89 -4.47
CA GLY A 218 -6.30 -24.95 -5.16
C GLY A 218 -7.62 -24.47 -5.79
N GLY A 219 -7.84 -23.15 -5.89
CA GLY A 219 -9.06 -22.54 -6.39
C GLY A 219 -9.96 -21.96 -5.30
N MET A 220 -9.59 -22.06 -4.02
CA MET A 220 -10.34 -21.41 -2.93
C MET A 220 -10.21 -19.88 -2.96
N GLY A 221 -9.06 -19.36 -3.42
CA GLY A 221 -8.88 -17.94 -3.66
C GLY A 221 -9.09 -17.57 -5.12
N ILE A 222 -9.07 -16.26 -5.40
CA ILE A 222 -9.19 -15.72 -6.75
C ILE A 222 -7.94 -14.91 -7.12
N VAL A 223 -7.72 -14.77 -8.42
CA VAL A 223 -6.87 -13.73 -8.99
C VAL A 223 -7.77 -12.72 -9.68
N ILE A 224 -7.54 -11.44 -9.44
CA ILE A 224 -8.19 -10.35 -10.18
C ILE A 224 -7.21 -9.86 -11.23
N LEU A 225 -7.65 -9.83 -12.49
CA LEU A 225 -6.87 -9.41 -13.64
C LEU A 225 -7.51 -8.23 -14.37
N SER A 226 -6.69 -7.39 -14.99
CA SER A 226 -7.12 -6.42 -16.00
C SER A 226 -6.87 -7.01 -17.39
N THR A 227 -7.92 -7.16 -18.19
CA THR A 227 -7.85 -7.73 -19.54
C THR A 227 -8.36 -6.72 -20.58
N SER A 228 -8.26 -7.07 -21.87
CA SER A 228 -8.86 -6.28 -22.95
C SER A 228 -10.39 -6.19 -22.86
N ARG A 229 -11.06 -7.02 -22.06
CA ARG A 229 -12.51 -7.00 -21.82
C ARG A 229 -12.90 -6.43 -20.46
N GLY A 230 -11.94 -5.84 -19.74
CA GLY A 230 -12.13 -5.24 -18.42
C GLY A 230 -11.55 -6.08 -17.29
N ILE A 231 -11.92 -5.70 -16.05
CA ILE A 231 -11.43 -6.34 -14.83
C ILE A 231 -12.29 -7.57 -14.53
N MET A 232 -11.66 -8.73 -14.34
CA MET A 232 -12.33 -10.01 -14.14
C MET A 232 -11.51 -10.95 -13.25
N THR A 233 -12.12 -12.07 -12.87
CA THR A 233 -11.48 -13.15 -12.11
C THR A 233 -10.66 -14.07 -13.01
N ASP A 234 -9.76 -14.87 -12.42
CA ASP A 234 -9.05 -15.93 -13.13
C ASP A 234 -9.96 -17.00 -13.71
N ARG A 235 -11.13 -17.23 -13.12
CA ARG A 235 -12.10 -18.20 -13.63
C ARG A 235 -12.73 -17.68 -14.92
N GLU A 236 -13.22 -16.44 -14.91
CA GLU A 236 -13.76 -15.76 -16.10
C GLU A 236 -12.70 -15.67 -17.21
N ALA A 237 -11.48 -15.25 -16.88
CA ALA A 237 -10.38 -15.15 -17.84
C ALA A 237 -10.04 -16.49 -18.52
N ARG A 238 -10.06 -17.60 -17.76
CA ARG A 238 -9.85 -18.95 -18.32
C ARG A 238 -11.01 -19.41 -19.19
N LEU A 239 -12.26 -19.11 -18.79
CA LEU A 239 -13.44 -19.43 -19.59
C LEU A 239 -13.42 -18.70 -20.93
N GLU A 240 -13.05 -17.41 -20.92
CA GLU A 240 -12.94 -16.59 -22.12
C GLU A 240 -11.65 -16.81 -22.92
N LYS A 241 -10.69 -17.60 -22.38
CA LYS A 241 -9.36 -17.84 -22.94
C LYS A 241 -8.55 -16.55 -23.18
N ILE A 242 -8.65 -15.59 -22.26
CA ILE A 242 -7.99 -14.28 -22.36
C ILE A 242 -7.01 -14.09 -21.19
N GLY A 243 -5.82 -13.57 -21.50
CA GLY A 243 -4.81 -13.17 -20.52
C GLY A 243 -4.91 -11.69 -20.14
N GLY A 244 -4.06 -11.25 -19.22
CA GLY A 244 -4.06 -9.85 -18.79
C GLY A 244 -3.02 -9.53 -17.72
N GLU A 245 -3.09 -8.30 -17.22
CA GLU A 245 -2.31 -7.84 -16.09
C GLU A 245 -2.83 -8.46 -14.79
N VAL A 246 -1.96 -9.11 -14.03
CA VAL A 246 -2.30 -9.75 -12.75
C VAL A 246 -2.31 -8.70 -11.63
N LEU A 247 -3.48 -8.17 -11.30
CA LEU A 247 -3.60 -7.05 -10.36
C LEU A 247 -3.34 -7.49 -8.92
N CYS A 248 -4.12 -8.45 -8.41
CA CYS A 248 -4.00 -8.92 -7.04
C CYS A 248 -4.53 -10.34 -6.85
N TYR A 249 -4.12 -10.94 -5.74
CA TYR A 249 -4.64 -12.20 -5.24
C TYR A 249 -5.51 -11.93 -4.01
N VAL A 250 -6.59 -12.71 -3.87
CA VAL A 250 -7.53 -12.63 -2.74
C VAL A 250 -7.85 -14.02 -2.23
N TRP A 251 -7.72 -14.27 -0.92
CA TRP A 251 -8.03 -15.55 -0.28
C TRP A 251 -8.32 -15.44 1.23
#